data_AF-A0A931D2K1-F1
#
_entry.id   AF-A0A931D2K1-F1
#
_cell.length_a   1.000
_cell.length_b   1.000
_cell.length_c   1.000
_cell.angle_alpha   90.00
_cell.angle_beta   90.00
_cell.angle_gamma   90.00
#
_symmetry.space_group_name_H-M   'P 1'
#
loop_
_entity.id
_entity.type
_entity.pdbx_description
1 polymer ?
#
loop_
_entity_poly.entity_id
_entity_poly.type
_entity_poly.pdbx_seq_one_letter_code
_entity_poly.pdbx_strand_id
1 'polypeptide(L)'
;MVSVASTERMARRRNDLFADMADRAMHVLKKYGLDDSQAQDAADDLVDELAENWGGQYITVPKGLSYRSAKRRQAIIDGFDGSNHSELATEHRLSVNYIYKILKSAHAK
;
A
#
# COMPACT_ATOMS: atom_id res chain seq x y z
N MET A 1 20.60 9.93 22.43
CA MET A 1 20.21 11.32 22.11
C MET A 1 20.28 11.47 20.60
N VAL A 2 19.16 11.72 19.92
CA VAL A 2 19.16 11.94 18.46
C VAL A 2 19.73 13.34 18.21
N SER A 3 20.72 13.46 17.33
CA SER A 3 21.35 14.73 16.96
C SER A 3 20.35 15.64 16.22
N VAL A 4 20.44 16.95 16.43
CA VAL A 4 19.62 17.98 15.73
C VAL A 4 19.67 17.81 14.21
N ALA A 5 20.85 17.53 13.64
CA ALA A 5 21.04 17.29 12.21
C ALA A 5 20.36 16.00 11.70
N SER A 6 20.06 15.06 12.58
CA SER A 6 19.26 13.88 12.26
C SER A 6 17.78 14.23 12.22
N THR A 7 17.29 15.01 13.19
CA THR A 7 15.91 15.49 13.24
C THR A 7 15.55 16.35 12.04
N GLU A 8 16.41 17.27 11.63
CA GLU A 8 16.21 18.11 10.43
C GLU A 8 16.13 17.30 9.14
N ARG A 9 16.97 16.27 9.00
CA ARG A 9 16.93 15.37 7.83
C ARG A 9 15.67 14.53 7.80
N MET A 10 15.20 14.06 8.96
CA MET A 10 13.93 13.33 9.08
C MET A 10 12.73 14.22 8.76
N ALA A 11 12.72 15.46 9.26
CA ALA A 11 11.67 16.43 8.96
C ALA A 11 11.59 16.75 7.46
N ARG A 12 12.74 16.92 6.80
CA ARG A 12 12.80 17.13 5.35
C ARG A 12 12.24 15.95 4.56
N ARG A 13 12.73 14.74 4.85
CA ARG A 13 12.24 13.51 4.18
C ARG A 13 10.75 13.27 4.40
N ARG A 14 10.23 13.59 5.59
CA ARG A 14 8.80 13.54 5.86
C ARG A 14 8.05 14.53 4.97
N ASN A 15 8.50 15.78 4.90
CA ASN A 15 7.85 16.79 4.05
C ASN A 15 7.91 16.39 2.57
N ASP A 16 9.05 15.90 2.09
CA ASP A 16 9.21 15.42 0.71
C ASP A 16 8.24 14.26 0.41
N LEU A 17 8.09 13.31 1.35
CA LEU A 17 7.15 12.20 1.24
C LEU A 17 5.70 12.69 1.18
N PHE A 18 5.31 13.61 2.06
CA PHE A 18 3.95 14.13 2.13
C PHE A 18 3.57 14.93 0.88
N ALA A 19 4.48 15.75 0.37
CA ALA A 19 4.28 16.46 -0.90
C ALA A 19 4.10 15.49 -2.07
N ASP A 20 4.97 14.49 -2.21
CA ASP A 20 4.85 13.46 -3.27
C ASP A 20 3.55 12.65 -3.14
N MET A 21 3.10 12.38 -1.91
CA MET A 21 1.83 11.70 -1.65
C MET A 21 0.62 12.54 -2.05
N ALA A 22 0.60 13.84 -1.72
CA ALA A 22 -0.46 14.76 -2.15
C ALA A 22 -0.54 14.81 -3.68
N ASP A 23 0.59 15.06 -4.35
CA ASP A 23 0.67 15.09 -5.83
C ASP A 23 0.15 13.78 -6.46
N ARG A 24 0.52 12.64 -5.87
CA ARG A 24 0.09 11.33 -6.37
C ARG A 24 -1.39 11.08 -6.12
N ALA A 25 -1.92 11.50 -4.97
CA ALA A 25 -3.33 11.41 -4.63
C ALA A 25 -4.15 12.24 -5.61
N MET A 26 -3.79 13.51 -5.85
CA MET A 26 -4.43 14.37 -6.84
C MET A 26 -4.50 13.71 -8.22
N HIS A 27 -3.38 13.15 -8.70
CA HIS A 27 -3.35 12.48 -10.00
C HIS A 27 -4.32 11.28 -10.07
N VAL A 28 -4.47 10.53 -8.97
CA VAL A 28 -5.43 9.42 -8.89
C VAL A 28 -6.87 9.95 -8.83
N LEU A 29 -7.15 10.96 -8.00
CA LEU A 29 -8.48 11.55 -7.82
C LEU A 29 -9.01 12.18 -9.11
N LYS A 30 -8.17 12.93 -9.83
CA LYS A 30 -8.50 13.49 -11.15
C LYS A 30 -8.83 12.41 -12.17
N LYS A 31 -8.14 11.26 -12.12
CA LYS A 31 -8.47 10.10 -12.98
C LYS A 31 -9.88 9.54 -12.71
N TYR A 32 -10.42 9.75 -11.50
CA TYR A 32 -11.78 9.39 -11.14
C TYR A 32 -12.81 10.53 -11.34
N GLY A 33 -12.41 11.64 -11.95
CA GLY A 33 -13.32 12.70 -12.39
C GLY A 33 -13.49 13.88 -11.43
N LEU A 34 -12.66 13.98 -10.38
CA LEU A 34 -12.62 15.17 -9.54
C LEU A 34 -11.92 16.32 -10.28
N ASP A 35 -12.41 17.55 -10.08
CA ASP A 35 -11.73 18.74 -10.56
C ASP A 35 -10.47 19.06 -9.74
N ASP A 36 -9.70 20.05 -10.19
CA ASP A 36 -8.41 20.40 -9.57
C ASP A 36 -8.55 20.86 -8.12
N SER A 37 -9.62 21.59 -7.79
CA SER A 37 -9.86 22.08 -6.43
C SER A 37 -10.25 20.91 -5.53
N GLN A 38 -11.22 20.10 -5.96
CA GLN A 38 -11.68 18.94 -5.21
C GLN A 38 -10.57 17.91 -4.98
N ALA A 39 -9.73 17.70 -6.00
CA ALA A 39 -8.62 16.77 -5.92
C ALA A 39 -7.51 17.27 -5.00
N GLN A 40 -7.23 18.59 -4.98
CA GLN A 40 -6.28 19.22 -4.06
C GLN A 40 -6.76 19.10 -2.61
N ASP A 41 -7.98 19.55 -2.33
CA ASP A 41 -8.55 19.54 -0.97
C ASP A 41 -8.53 18.11 -0.40
N ALA A 42 -9.00 17.12 -1.17
CA ALA A 42 -9.00 15.73 -0.74
C ALA A 42 -7.58 15.10 -0.63
N ALA A 43 -6.59 15.61 -1.36
CA ALA A 43 -5.22 15.15 -1.25
C ALA A 43 -4.53 15.71 0.01
N ASP A 44 -4.80 16.97 0.35
CA ASP A 44 -4.30 17.61 1.57
C ASP A 44 -4.92 16.95 2.81
N ASP A 45 -6.25 16.74 2.82
CA ASP A 45 -6.95 16.01 3.89
C ASP A 45 -6.36 14.61 4.09
N LEU A 46 -6.09 13.88 3.00
CA LEU A 46 -5.47 12.56 3.07
C LEU A 46 -4.09 12.60 3.74
N VAL A 47 -3.25 13.59 3.41
CA VAL A 47 -1.91 13.73 4.00
C VAL A 47 -1.99 14.07 5.48
N ASP A 48 -2.93 14.93 5.88
CA ASP A 48 -3.15 15.28 7.29
C ASP A 48 -3.64 14.08 8.10
N GLU A 49 -4.60 13.30 7.58
CA GLU A 49 -5.06 12.06 8.23
C GLU A 49 -3.92 11.04 8.41
N LEU A 50 -3.01 10.95 7.44
CA LEU A 50 -1.84 10.06 7.53
C LEU A 50 -0.85 10.53 8.61
N ALA A 51 -0.63 11.84 8.68
CA ALA A 51 0.23 12.44 9.70
C ALA A 51 -0.36 12.25 11.11
N GLU A 52 -1.68 12.39 11.27
CA GLU A 52 -2.38 12.19 12.54
C GLU A 52 -2.37 10.72 12.98
N ASN A 53 -2.73 9.80 12.07
CA ASN A 53 -2.89 8.39 12.41
C ASN A 53 -1.56 7.66 12.58
N TRP A 54 -0.54 8.02 11.80
CA TRP A 54 0.73 7.30 11.74
C TRP A 54 1.95 8.12 12.17
N GLY A 55 1.73 9.36 12.59
CA GLY A 55 2.76 10.22 13.19
C GLY A 55 3.48 9.53 14.35
N GLY A 56 4.81 9.63 14.36
CA GLY A 56 5.65 9.02 15.41
C GLY A 56 5.97 7.53 15.22
N GLN A 57 5.39 6.87 14.20
CA GLN A 57 5.68 5.47 13.88
C GLN A 57 6.83 5.34 12.86
N TYR A 58 7.57 4.23 12.92
CA TYR A 58 8.56 3.87 11.89
C TYR A 58 7.96 2.84 10.93
N ILE A 59 7.44 3.30 9.79
CA ILE A 59 6.85 2.44 8.76
C ILE A 59 7.91 2.12 7.70
N THR A 60 8.13 0.83 7.44
CA THR A 60 9.00 0.37 6.34
C THR A 60 8.14 -0.10 5.18
N VAL A 61 8.36 0.47 3.99
CA VAL A 61 7.77 -0.02 2.73
C VAL A 61 8.76 -0.99 2.06
N PRO A 62 8.53 -2.31 2.07
CA PRO A 62 9.49 -3.26 1.52
C PRO A 62 9.57 -3.17 0.00
N LYS A 63 10.79 -3.24 -0.54
CA LYS A 63 11.00 -3.32 -1.99
C LYS A 63 10.36 -4.60 -2.54
N GLY A 64 9.54 -4.47 -3.59
CA GLY A 64 8.92 -5.60 -4.29
C GLY A 64 7.58 -6.06 -3.71
N LEU A 65 7.11 -5.51 -2.59
CA LEU A 65 5.73 -5.69 -2.14
C LEU A 65 4.87 -4.56 -2.73
N SER A 66 4.03 -4.92 -3.70
CA SER A 66 3.01 -4.00 -4.21
C SER A 66 1.68 -4.26 -3.50
N TYR A 67 0.91 -3.20 -3.25
CA TYR A 67 -0.44 -3.31 -2.72
C TYR A 67 -1.32 -4.23 -3.58
N ARG A 68 -1.16 -4.20 -4.91
CA ARG A 68 -1.88 -5.10 -5.82
C ARG A 68 -1.51 -6.57 -5.61
N SER A 69 -0.22 -6.86 -5.39
CA SER A 69 0.25 -8.21 -5.09
C SER A 69 -0.30 -8.71 -3.76
N ALA A 70 -0.38 -7.84 -2.75
CA ALA A 70 -0.98 -8.15 -1.45
C ALA A 70 -2.49 -8.40 -1.57
N LYS A 71 -3.23 -7.52 -2.26
CA LYS A 71 -4.67 -7.67 -2.50
C LYS A 71 -5.00 -8.96 -3.26
N ARG A 72 -4.25 -9.29 -4.31
CA ARG A 72 -4.41 -10.56 -5.04
C ARG A 72 -4.15 -11.77 -4.15
N ARG A 73 -3.11 -11.70 -3.30
CA ARG A 73 -2.82 -12.77 -2.34
C ARG A 73 -3.97 -12.96 -1.36
N GLN A 74 -4.54 -11.87 -0.85
CA GLN A 74 -5.69 -11.92 0.05
C GLN A 74 -6.90 -12.56 -0.63
N ALA A 75 -7.23 -12.14 -1.85
CA ALA A 75 -8.31 -12.75 -2.64
C ALA A 75 -8.13 -14.26 -2.84
N ILE A 76 -6.90 -14.73 -3.10
CA ILE A 76 -6.58 -16.17 -3.21
C ILE A 76 -6.83 -16.91 -1.89
N ILE A 77 -6.49 -16.30 -0.75
CA ILE A 77 -6.69 -16.90 0.57
C ILE A 77 -8.18 -16.97 0.88
N ASP A 78 -8.91 -15.89 0.64
CA ASP A 78 -10.34 -15.78 0.94
C ASP A 78 -11.20 -16.68 0.03
N GLY A 79 -10.77 -16.89 -1.22
CA GLY A 79 -11.46 -17.73 -2.21
C GLY A 79 -11.09 -19.21 -2.17
N PHE A 80 -10.23 -19.65 -1.26
CA PHE A 80 -9.81 -21.04 -1.18
C PHE A 80 -10.84 -21.90 -0.43
N ASP A 81 -11.36 -22.93 -1.10
CA ASP A 81 -12.41 -23.82 -0.55
C ASP A 81 -11.87 -25.13 0.05
N GLY A 82 -10.55 -25.31 0.06
CA GLY A 82 -9.88 -26.53 0.50
C GLY A 82 -9.36 -27.41 -0.65
N SER A 83 -9.87 -27.24 -1.88
CA SER A 83 -9.53 -28.12 -3.01
C SER A 83 -9.31 -27.41 -4.35
N ASN A 84 -9.84 -26.20 -4.54
CA ASN A 84 -9.87 -25.44 -5.80
C ASN A 84 -8.53 -24.79 -6.27
N HIS A 85 -7.37 -25.39 -5.98
CA HIS A 85 -6.06 -24.80 -6.31
C HIS A 85 -5.86 -24.48 -7.79
N SER A 86 -6.30 -25.39 -8.68
CA SER A 86 -6.16 -25.23 -10.14
C SER A 86 -7.09 -24.15 -10.71
N GLU A 87 -8.26 -23.98 -10.11
CA GLU A 87 -9.21 -22.94 -10.48
C GLU A 87 -8.65 -21.56 -10.12
N LEU A 88 -8.19 -21.38 -8.88
CA LEU A 88 -7.53 -20.15 -8.42
C LEU A 88 -6.27 -19.81 -9.23
N ALA A 89 -5.50 -20.82 -9.63
CA ALA A 89 -4.34 -20.64 -10.49
C ALA A 89 -4.73 -20.03 -11.85
N THR A 90 -5.82 -20.54 -12.43
CA THR A 90 -6.33 -20.08 -13.72
C THR A 90 -6.91 -18.68 -13.62
N GLU A 91 -7.76 -18.43 -12.62
CA GLU A 91 -8.41 -17.13 -12.39
C GLU A 91 -7.38 -16.01 -12.21
N HIS A 92 -6.36 -16.25 -11.40
CA HIS A 92 -5.34 -15.25 -11.09
C HIS A 92 -4.13 -15.24 -12.02
N ARG A 93 -4.12 -16.11 -13.04
CA ARG A 93 -3.03 -16.29 -14.01
C ARG A 93 -1.68 -16.56 -13.31
N LEU A 94 -1.69 -17.52 -12.40
CA LEU A 94 -0.53 -17.95 -11.61
C LEU A 94 -0.29 -19.44 -11.80
N SER A 95 0.90 -19.93 -11.46
CA SER A 95 1.12 -21.37 -11.39
C SER A 95 0.47 -21.97 -10.15
N VAL A 96 -0.02 -23.21 -10.26
CA VAL A 96 -0.57 -23.97 -9.12
C VAL A 96 0.43 -24.05 -7.96
N ASN A 97 1.73 -24.23 -8.27
CA ASN A 97 2.81 -24.20 -7.27
C ASN A 97 2.89 -22.88 -6.49
N TYR A 98 2.59 -21.75 -7.14
CA TYR A 98 2.59 -20.45 -6.48
C TYR A 98 1.35 -20.27 -5.59
N ILE A 99 0.19 -20.81 -5.99
CA ILE A 99 -1.01 -20.88 -5.12
C ILE A 99 -0.69 -21.68 -3.85
N TYR A 100 -0.10 -22.87 -3.97
CA TYR A 100 0.34 -23.65 -2.80
C TYR A 100 1.28 -22.86 -1.87
N LYS A 101 2.25 -22.13 -2.43
CA LYS A 101 3.15 -21.28 -1.62
C LYS A 101 2.39 -20.16 -0.90
N ILE A 102 1.44 -19.52 -1.55
CA ILE A 102 0.59 -18.47 -0.95
C ILE A 102 -0.17 -19.03 0.25
N LEU A 103 -0.91 -20.13 0.06
CA LEU A 103 -1.75 -20.73 1.09
C LEU A 103 -0.91 -21.26 2.26
N LYS A 104 0.20 -21.94 1.97
CA LYS A 104 1.14 -22.40 3.00
C LYS A 104 1.67 -21.25 3.85
N SER A 105 2.04 -20.12 3.24
CA SER A 105 2.51 -18.94 3.98
C SER A 105 1.42 -18.28 4.81
N ALA A 106 0.14 -18.42 4.46
CA ALA A 106 -0.98 -17.87 5.21
C ALA A 106 -1.27 -18.67 6.49
N HIS A 107 -1.10 -19.99 6.45
CA HIS A 107 -1.34 -20.91 7.58
C HIS A 107 -0.17 -20.98 8.59
N ALA A 108 0.96 -20.32 8.29
CA ALA A 108 2.14 -20.31 9.15
C ALA A 108 2.17 -19.14 10.16
N LYS A 109 1.08 -18.38 10.25
CA LYS A 109 0.83 -17.34 11.27
C LYS A 109 -0.08 -17.91 12.35
#